data_AF-B6WST5-F1
#
_entry.id   AF-B6WST5-F1
#
_cell.length_a   1.000
_cell.length_b   1.000
_cell.length_c   1.000
_cell.angle_alpha   90.00
_cell.angle_beta   90.00
_cell.angle_gamma   90.00
#
_symmetry.space_group_name_H-M   'P 1'
#
loop_
_entity.id
_entity.type
_entity.pdbx_description
1 polymer ?
#
loop_
_entity_poly.entity_id
_entity_poly.type
_entity_poly.pdbx_seq_one_letter_code
_entity_poly.pdbx_strand_id
1 'polypeptide(L)' 'MEQQRFVLLPTVGGAWVIRDTQDGSPVCVLFHGGRGIKKTRAMADVMLDALNAAVGRHAQGGKR' A
#
# COMPACT_ATOMS: atom_id res chain seq x y z
N MET A 1 -14.91 -1.08 11.99
CA MET A 1 -13.98 -1.46 10.91
C MET A 1 -12.90 -0.41 10.88
N GLU A 2 -11.68 -0.73 11.31
CA GLU A 2 -10.57 0.22 11.23
C GLU A 2 -10.34 0.57 9.76
N GLN A 3 -10.43 1.85 9.43
CA GLN A 3 -10.29 2.31 8.05
C GLN A 3 -8.79 2.29 7.72
N GLN A 4 -8.36 1.36 6.85
CA GLN A 4 -6.97 1.30 6.38
C GLN A 4 -6.65 2.60 5.64
N ARG A 5 -5.52 3.24 5.99
CA ARG A 5 -5.09 4.51 5.38
C ARG A 5 -4.52 4.28 3.98
N PHE A 6 -3.83 3.17 3.77
CA PHE A 6 -3.27 2.84 2.47
C PHE A 6 -4.07 1.71 1.85
N VAL A 7 -4.36 1.85 0.55
CA VAL A 7 -5.12 0.85 -0.24
C VAL A 7 -4.40 0.54 -1.55
N LEU A 8 -4.50 -0.71 -2.00
CA LEU A 8 -3.96 -1.16 -3.27
C LEU A 8 -5.05 -1.16 -4.34
N LEU A 9 -4.84 -0.40 -5.42
CA LEU A 9 -5.80 -0.26 -6.52
C LEU A 9 -5.18 -0.73 -7.84
N PRO A 10 -5.96 -1.39 -8.72
CA PRO A 10 -5.52 -1.66 -10.07
C PRO A 10 -5.54 -0.40 -10.93
N THR A 11 -4.55 -0.25 -11.81
CA THR A 11 -4.52 0.83 -12.82
C THR A 11 -4.82 0.29 -14.21
N VAL A 12 -5.15 1.19 -15.12
CA VAL A 12 -5.17 0.90 -16.55
C VAL A 12 -3.74 0.56 -16.98
N GLY A 13 -3.54 -0.59 -17.65
CA GLY A 13 -2.22 -1.07 -18.09
C GLY A 13 -1.58 -2.18 -17.25
N GLY A 14 -2.32 -2.78 -16.30
CA GLY A 14 -1.85 -3.96 -15.56
C GLY A 14 -0.83 -3.68 -14.45
N ALA A 15 -0.59 -2.41 -14.14
CA ALA A 15 0.12 -1.99 -12.95
C ALA A 15 -0.83 -1.86 -11.75
N TRP A 16 -0.27 -1.83 -10.56
CA TRP A 16 -1.00 -1.51 -9.32
C TRP A 16 -0.45 -0.26 -8.67
N VAL A 17 -1.30 0.45 -7.94
CA VAL A 17 -0.92 1.64 -7.19
C VAL A 17 -1.34 1.49 -5.73
N ILE A 18 -0.42 1.75 -4.81
CA ILE A 18 -0.76 2.00 -3.41
C ILE A 18 -1.09 3.49 -3.29
N ARG A 19 -2.29 3.80 -2.81
CA ARG A 19 -2.80 5.16 -2.64
C ARG A 19 -3.08 5.45 -1.17
N ASP A 20 -2.75 6.66 -0.72
CA ASP A 20 -3.15 7.17 0.59
C ASP A 20 -4.59 7.67 0.50
N THR A 21 -5.48 7.14 1.32
CA THR A 21 -6.89 7.54 1.34
C THR A 21 -7.12 8.85 2.07
N GLN A 22 -6.13 9.36 2.81
CA GLN A 22 -6.24 10.63 3.54
C GLN A 22 -6.24 11.83 2.59
N ASP A 23 -5.38 11.81 1.56
CA ASP A 23 -5.20 12.92 0.62
C ASP A 23 -5.32 12.50 -0.86
N GLY A 24 -5.49 11.21 -1.15
CA GLY A 24 -5.61 10.67 -2.50
C GLY A 24 -4.28 10.52 -3.24
N SER A 25 -3.15 10.79 -2.59
CA SER A 25 -1.84 10.77 -3.22
C SER A 25 -1.38 9.34 -3.60
N PRO A 26 -0.74 9.16 -4.77
CA PRO A 26 -0.10 7.89 -5.11
C PRO A 26 1.19 7.74 -4.31
N VAL A 27 1.29 6.67 -3.52
CA VAL A 27 2.46 6.38 -2.67
C VAL A 27 3.47 5.51 -3.41
N CYS A 28 3.00 4.50 -4.15
CA CYS A 28 3.86 3.58 -4.89
C CYS A 28 3.15 3.01 -6.11
N VAL A 29 3.83 2.95 -7.26
CA VAL A 29 3.35 2.30 -8.49
C VAL A 29 4.16 1.04 -8.75
N LEU A 30 3.47 -0.07 -8.98
CA LEU A 30 4.03 -1.41 -9.07
C LEU A 30 3.77 -2.00 -10.47
N PHE A 31 4.86 -2.25 -11.20
CA PHE A 31 4.82 -2.99 -12.45
C PHE A 31 5.28 -4.44 -12.22
N HIS A 32 4.57 -5.40 -12.80
CA HIS A 32 4.93 -6.81 -12.62
C HIS A 32 6.26 -7.18 -13.28
N GLY A 33 6.59 -6.55 -14.41
CA GLY A 33 7.80 -6.83 -15.18
C GLY A 33 7.99 -8.34 -15.42
N GLY A 34 9.24 -8.81 -15.36
CA GLY A 34 9.60 -10.23 -15.51
C GLY A 34 9.34 -11.11 -14.28
N ARG A 35 8.88 -10.55 -13.15
CA ARG A 35 8.61 -11.33 -11.91
C ARG A 35 7.27 -12.05 -11.95
N GLY A 36 6.36 -11.60 -12.82
CA GLY A 36 5.00 -12.14 -12.95
C GLY A 36 4.05 -11.69 -11.85
N ILE A 37 2.75 -11.74 -12.15
CA ILE A 37 1.70 -11.12 -11.34
C ILE A 37 1.61 -11.65 -9.90
N LYS A 38 1.84 -12.95 -9.69
CA LYS A 38 1.76 -13.58 -8.35
C LYS A 38 2.83 -13.06 -7.39
N LYS A 39 4.08 -12.95 -7.86
CA LYS A 39 5.19 -12.44 -7.03
C LYS A 39 5.00 -10.95 -6.73
N THR A 40 4.55 -10.19 -7.73
CA THR A 40 4.21 -8.78 -7.54
C THR A 40 3.08 -8.59 -6.55
N ARG A 41 2.09 -9.50 -6.52
CA ARG A 41 0.99 -9.46 -5.55
C ARG A 41 1.47 -9.66 -4.13
N ALA A 42 2.22 -10.73 -3.89
CA ALA A 42 2.78 -11.00 -2.57
C ALA A 42 3.61 -9.82 -2.04
N MET A 43 4.42 -9.18 -2.91
CA MET A 43 5.20 -8.00 -2.53
C MET A 43 4.30 -6.80 -2.22
N ALA A 44 3.27 -6.54 -3.03
CA ALA A 44 2.35 -5.44 -2.81
C ALA A 44 1.57 -5.60 -1.49
N ASP A 45 1.15 -6.82 -1.16
CA ASP A 45 0.47 -7.12 0.11
C ASP A 45 1.39 -6.86 1.31
N VAL A 46 2.65 -7.31 1.27
CA VAL A 46 3.64 -7.03 2.34
C VAL A 46 3.88 -5.53 2.53
N MET A 47 4.00 -4.78 1.43
CA MET A 47 4.17 -3.32 1.49
C MET A 47 2.94 -2.64 2.09
N LEU A 48 1.74 -3.06 1.68
CA LEU A 48 0.47 -2.52 2.17
C LEU A 48 0.30 -2.75 3.67
N ASP A 49 0.60 -3.95 4.14
CA ASP A 49 0.53 -4.30 5.57
C ASP A 49 1.54 -3.49 6.39
N ALA A 50 2.77 -3.36 5.91
CA ALA A 50 3.80 -2.57 6.60
C ALA A 50 3.42 -1.09 6.72
N LEU A 51 2.86 -0.50 5.66
CA LEU A 51 2.42 0.89 5.65
C LEU A 51 1.27 1.11 6.64
N ASN A 52 0.23 0.28 6.62
CA ASN A 52 -0.90 0.42 7.54
C ASN A 52 -0.49 0.14 9.00
N ALA A 53 0.42 -0.81 9.25
CA ALA A 53 0.95 -1.06 10.59
C ALA A 53 1.76 0.15 11.12
N ALA A 54 2.52 0.84 10.27
CA ALA A 54 3.28 2.02 10.66
C ALA A 54 2.36 3.17 11.13
N VAL A 55 1.18 3.34 10.51
CA VAL A 55 0.18 4.33 10.94
C VAL A 55 -0.32 4.02 12.36
N GLY A 56 -0.67 2.76 12.63
CA GLY A 56 -1.11 2.32 13.96
C GLY A 56 -0.05 2.51 15.05
N ARG A 57 1.24 2.33 14.71
CA ARG A 57 2.36 2.59 15.64
C ARG A 57 2.57 4.07 15.91
N HIS A 58 2.47 4.93 14.88
CA HIS A 58 2.57 6.38 15.07
C HIS A 58 1.44 6.94 15.95
N ALA A 59 0.25 6.37 15.88
CA ALA A 59 -0.86 6.72 16.78
C ALA A 59 -0.57 6.40 18.26
N GLN A 60 0.26 5.38 18.53
CA GLN A 60 0.61 4.95 19.89
C GLN A 60 1.90 5.60 20.43
N GLY A 61 2.78 6.07 19.54
CA GLY A 61 4.09 6.66 19.89
C GLY A 61 4.11 8.19 20.07
N GLY A 62 3.01 8.90 19.82
CA GLY A 62 2.90 10.36 19.89
C GLY A 62 2.84 10.98 21.29
N LYS A 63 3.18 10.23 22.34
CA LYS A 63 3.44 10.76 23.70
C LYS A 63 4.93 10.62 24.01
N ARG A 64 5.76 11.51 23.48
CA ARG A 64 7.10 11.77 23.99
C ARG A 64 7.42 13.25 23.85
#